data_AF-A0A183BCC2-F1
#
_entry.id   AF-A0A183BCC2-F1
#
_cell.length_a   1.000
_cell.length_b   1.000
_cell.length_c   1.000
_cell.angle_alpha   90.00
_cell.angle_beta   90.00
_cell.angle_gamma   90.00
#
_symmetry.space_group_name_H-M   'P 1'
#
loop_
_entity.id
_entity.type
_entity.pdbx_description
1 polymer ?
#
loop_
_entity_poly.entity_id
_entity_poly.type
_entity_poly.pdbx_seq_one_letter_code
_entity_poly.pdbx_strand_id
1 'polypeptide(L)'
;MDVEDPGIRASFYRQISPLVSLVGAQSVSVIHPLLEQGLIDPDETVIEACMQALTHLLRQSLLSAPIAVSFLSRALALTAHPTVRLRQSAVAYITCFARRAVRSKNPINKENIPDGTGIHEVNTKSRFQWSGLCSPASVYARLTKLEVSETFFK
;
A
#
# COMPACT_ATOMS: atom_id res chain seq x y z
N MET A 1 22.89 -21.89 -5.91
CA MET A 1 21.67 -21.24 -5.39
C MET A 1 21.16 -20.42 -6.55
N ASP A 2 20.16 -20.92 -7.26
CA ASP A 2 19.70 -20.29 -8.50
C ASP A 2 18.95 -19.00 -8.18
N VAL A 3 19.40 -17.90 -8.76
CA VAL A 3 18.81 -16.56 -8.54
C VAL A 3 17.35 -16.49 -9.01
N GLU A 4 16.93 -17.48 -9.81
CA GLU A 4 15.58 -17.62 -10.35
C GLU A 4 14.64 -18.48 -9.49
N ASP A 5 15.07 -18.97 -8.32
CA ASP A 5 14.20 -19.72 -7.41
C ASP A 5 13.05 -18.81 -6.89
N PRO A 6 11.78 -19.13 -7.16
CA PRO A 6 10.64 -18.38 -6.63
C PRO A 6 10.62 -18.31 -5.10
N GLY A 7 11.15 -19.32 -4.42
CA GLY A 7 11.28 -19.34 -2.96
C GLY A 7 12.17 -18.22 -2.44
N ILE A 8 13.28 -17.93 -3.14
CA ILE A 8 14.19 -16.83 -2.80
C ILE A 8 13.50 -15.49 -3.05
N ARG A 9 12.87 -15.30 -4.22
CA ARG A 9 12.13 -14.07 -4.52
C ARG A 9 10.99 -13.83 -3.53
N ALA A 10 10.22 -14.86 -3.19
CA ALA A 10 9.18 -14.76 -2.18
C ALA A 10 9.76 -14.43 -0.79
N SER A 11 10.92 -14.99 -0.43
CA SER A 11 11.58 -14.67 0.84
C SER A 11 12.01 -13.20 0.93
N PHE A 12 12.45 -12.60 -0.17
CA PHE A 12 12.77 -11.17 -0.24
C PHE A 12 11.54 -10.31 0.15
N TYR A 13 10.37 -10.57 -0.45
CA TYR A 13 9.16 -9.82 -0.11
C TYR A 13 8.69 -10.05 1.33
N ARG A 14 8.88 -11.25 1.89
CA ARG A 14 8.57 -11.49 3.31
C ARG A 14 9.43 -10.63 4.25
N GLN A 15 10.67 -10.30 3.85
CA GLN A 15 11.59 -9.50 4.66
C GLN A 15 11.50 -7.99 4.41
N ILE A 16 10.84 -7.55 3.33
CA ILE A 16 10.82 -6.13 2.96
C ILE A 16 10.11 -5.24 3.98
N SER A 17 9.00 -5.71 4.58
CA SER A 17 8.23 -4.90 5.55
C SER A 17 9.01 -4.58 6.83
N PRO A 18 9.67 -5.55 7.49
CA PRO A 18 10.59 -5.27 8.60
C PRO A 18 11.70 -4.28 8.23
N LEU A 19 12.32 -4.44 7.07
CA LEU A 19 13.42 -3.56 6.62
C LEU A 19 12.94 -2.11 6.40
N VAL A 20 11.82 -1.93 5.71
CA VAL A 20 11.24 -0.60 5.47
C VAL A 20 10.76 0.03 6.78
N SER A 21 10.31 -0.77 7.74
CA SER A 21 9.95 -0.27 9.07
C SER A 21 11.14 0.30 9.82
N LEU A 22 12.34 -0.29 9.63
CA LEU A 22 13.58 0.18 10.25
C LEU A 22 14.12 1.44 9.58
N VAL A 23 14.08 1.51 8.24
CA VAL A 23 14.61 2.66 7.47
C VAL A 23 13.60 3.83 7.42
N GLY A 24 12.31 3.52 7.49
CA GLY A 24 11.22 4.50 7.46
C GLY A 24 10.65 4.76 6.07
N ALA A 25 9.57 5.54 6.01
CA ALA A 25 8.76 5.75 4.80
C ALA A 25 9.50 6.37 3.61
N GLN A 26 10.65 7.01 3.82
CA GLN A 26 11.48 7.54 2.72
C GLN A 26 12.06 6.43 1.84
N SER A 27 12.28 5.24 2.40
CA SER A 27 12.76 4.07 1.64
C SER A 27 11.71 3.51 0.67
N VAL A 28 10.44 3.93 0.80
CA VAL A 28 9.34 3.44 -0.05
C VAL A 28 9.56 3.78 -1.52
N SER A 29 10.22 4.90 -1.85
CA SER A 29 10.55 5.24 -3.24
C SER A 29 11.48 4.22 -3.90
N VAL A 30 12.41 3.64 -3.13
CA VAL A 30 13.37 2.64 -3.62
C VAL A 30 12.69 1.28 -3.81
N ILE A 31 11.80 0.91 -2.88
CA ILE A 31 11.13 -0.40 -2.95
C ILE A 31 9.87 -0.40 -3.84
N HIS A 32 9.30 0.75 -4.17
CA HIS A 32 8.11 0.84 -5.04
C HIS A 32 8.26 0.05 -6.35
N PRO A 33 9.31 0.25 -7.18
CA PRO A 33 9.47 -0.53 -8.41
C PRO A 33 9.62 -2.04 -8.14
N LEU A 34 10.24 -2.43 -7.03
CA LEU A 34 10.37 -3.84 -6.64
C LEU A 34 9.01 -4.45 -6.27
N LEU A 35 8.15 -3.69 -5.59
CA LEU A 35 6.79 -4.12 -5.29
C LEU A 35 5.96 -4.28 -6.57
N GLU A 36 6.08 -3.35 -7.51
CA GLU A 36 5.44 -3.46 -8.83
C GLU A 36 5.91 -4.74 -9.56
N GLN A 37 7.21 -5.02 -9.54
CA GLN A 37 7.79 -6.25 -10.09
C GLN A 37 7.24 -7.50 -9.42
N GLY A 38 7.11 -7.51 -8.09
CA GLY A 38 6.57 -8.66 -7.35
C GLY A 38 5.12 -8.98 -7.70
N LEU A 39 4.32 -7.99 -8.10
CA LEU A 39 2.92 -8.18 -8.49
C LEU A 39 2.73 -8.66 -9.94
N ILE A 40 3.79 -8.65 -10.75
CA ILE A 40 3.81 -9.17 -12.12
C ILE A 40 4.70 -10.42 -12.25
N ASP A 41 5.18 -10.96 -11.13
CA ASP A 41 6.00 -12.17 -11.12
C ASP A 41 5.22 -13.35 -11.73
N PRO A 42 5.84 -14.22 -12.53
CA PRO A 42 5.15 -15.39 -13.08
C PRO A 42 4.76 -16.41 -12.01
N ASP A 43 5.40 -16.39 -10.83
CA ASP A 43 5.13 -17.34 -9.77
C ASP A 43 4.16 -16.78 -8.72
N GLU A 44 3.04 -17.49 -8.52
CA GLU A 44 1.98 -17.08 -7.60
C GLU A 44 2.44 -16.93 -6.14
N THR A 45 3.45 -17.71 -5.71
CA THR A 45 3.97 -17.62 -4.35
C THR A 45 4.71 -16.31 -4.11
N VAL A 46 5.33 -15.76 -5.15
CA VAL A 46 5.99 -14.46 -5.12
C VAL A 46 4.95 -13.34 -5.08
N ILE A 47 3.93 -13.41 -5.95
CA ILE A 47 2.81 -12.45 -5.95
C ILE A 47 2.14 -12.40 -4.57
N GLU A 48 1.87 -13.55 -3.97
CA GLU A 48 1.25 -13.60 -2.65
C GLU A 48 2.14 -12.99 -1.57
N ALA A 49 3.43 -13.30 -1.56
CA ALA A 49 4.38 -12.72 -0.62
C ALA A 49 4.46 -11.20 -0.77
N CYS A 50 4.45 -10.69 -2.01
CA CYS A 50 4.40 -9.26 -2.29
C CYS A 50 3.08 -8.62 -1.79
N MET A 51 1.93 -9.25 -2.03
CA MET A 51 0.63 -8.76 -1.54
C MET A 51 0.54 -8.72 -0.01
N GLN A 52 1.10 -9.73 0.67
CA GLN A 52 1.22 -9.74 2.12
C GLN A 52 2.09 -8.58 2.59
N ALA A 53 3.27 -8.38 1.98
CA ALA A 53 4.17 -7.27 2.28
C ALA A 53 3.50 -5.90 2.11
N LEU A 54 2.81 -5.67 0.99
CA LEU A 54 2.03 -4.45 0.73
C LEU A 54 1.00 -4.20 1.83
N THR A 55 0.31 -5.25 2.27
CA THR A 55 -0.66 -5.15 3.35
C THR A 55 0.01 -4.76 4.67
N HIS A 56 1.18 -5.31 4.98
CA HIS A 56 1.94 -4.93 6.18
C HIS A 56 2.43 -3.49 6.14
N LEU A 57 3.03 -3.06 5.02
CA LEU A 57 3.48 -1.68 4.81
C LEU A 57 2.33 -0.68 4.96
N LEU A 58 1.15 -1.04 4.42
CA LEU A 58 -0.05 -0.22 4.54
C LEU A 58 -0.56 -0.13 5.99
N ARG A 59 -0.59 -1.25 6.72
CA ARG A 59 -0.98 -1.27 8.14
C ARG A 59 -0.06 -0.39 8.99
N GLN A 60 1.23 -0.39 8.70
CA GLN A 60 2.25 0.40 9.39
C GLN A 60 2.25 1.88 8.95
N SER A 61 1.36 2.31 8.05
CA SER A 61 1.31 3.66 7.49
C SER A 61 2.61 4.10 6.79
N LEU A 62 3.34 3.14 6.22
CA LEU A 62 4.55 3.40 5.45
C LEU A 62 4.20 3.83 4.02
N LEU A 63 3.06 3.38 3.48
CA LEU A 63 2.60 3.77 2.14
C LEU A 63 1.83 5.10 2.19
N SER A 64 2.17 6.01 1.26
CA SER A 64 1.38 7.21 0.99
C SER A 64 0.06 6.85 0.30
N ALA A 65 -0.95 7.72 0.40
CA ALA A 65 -2.24 7.50 -0.26
C ALA A 65 -2.13 7.28 -1.79
N PRO A 66 -1.35 8.07 -2.55
CA PRO A 66 -1.18 7.82 -3.99
C PRO A 66 -0.58 6.45 -4.30
N ILE A 67 0.45 6.04 -3.55
CA ILE A 67 1.11 4.74 -3.72
C ILE A 67 0.16 3.60 -3.33
N ALA A 68 -0.61 3.75 -2.25
CA ALA A 68 -1.57 2.72 -1.88
C ALA A 68 -2.70 2.58 -2.91
N VAL A 69 -3.11 3.67 -3.56
CA VAL A 69 -4.10 3.62 -4.65
C VAL A 69 -3.52 2.98 -5.91
N SER A 70 -2.25 3.16 -6.25
CA SER A 70 -1.66 2.54 -7.46
C SER A 70 -1.69 1.01 -7.39
N PHE A 71 -1.50 0.43 -6.20
CA PHE A 71 -1.60 -1.02 -6.00
C PHE A 71 -3.04 -1.55 -5.89
N LEU A 72 -4.02 -0.66 -5.70
CA LEU A 72 -5.42 -1.08 -5.48
C LEU A 72 -6.03 -1.73 -6.73
N SER A 73 -5.71 -1.25 -7.94
CA SER A 73 -6.21 -1.84 -9.19
C SER A 73 -5.76 -3.30 -9.34
N ARG A 74 -4.47 -3.55 -9.09
CA ARG A 74 -3.89 -4.89 -9.12
C ARG A 74 -4.49 -5.79 -8.04
N ALA A 75 -4.67 -5.27 -6.81
CA ALA A 75 -5.34 -6.00 -5.74
C ALA A 75 -6.77 -6.39 -6.12
N LEU A 76 -7.54 -5.49 -6.74
CA LEU A 76 -8.90 -5.76 -7.21
C LEU A 76 -8.91 -6.86 -8.28
N ALA A 77 -8.02 -6.82 -9.26
CA ALA A 77 -7.91 -7.86 -10.29
C ALA A 77 -7.63 -9.26 -9.69
N LEU A 78 -6.78 -9.33 -8.66
CA LEU A 78 -6.44 -10.58 -7.98
C LEU A 78 -7.62 -11.20 -7.20
N THR A 79 -8.71 -10.47 -6.96
CA THR A 79 -9.91 -11.04 -6.30
C THR A 79 -10.63 -12.08 -7.14
N ALA A 80 -10.45 -12.08 -8.47
CA ALA A 80 -11.01 -13.08 -9.38
C ALA A 80 -10.04 -14.24 -9.69
N HIS A 81 -8.85 -14.25 -9.08
CA HIS A 81 -7.81 -15.24 -9.37
C HIS A 81 -8.23 -16.68 -8.96
N PRO A 82 -7.90 -17.74 -9.72
CA PRO A 82 -8.26 -19.13 -9.36
C PRO A 82 -7.68 -19.61 -8.02
N THR A 83 -6.49 -19.17 -7.67
CA THR A 83 -5.81 -19.51 -6.41
C THR A 83 -6.41 -18.78 -5.20
N VAL A 84 -6.90 -19.56 -4.22
CA VAL A 84 -7.55 -19.06 -3.00
C VAL A 84 -6.65 -18.12 -2.19
N ARG A 85 -5.36 -18.46 -2.05
CA ARG A 85 -4.39 -17.68 -1.27
C ARG A 85 -4.18 -16.27 -1.84
N LEU A 86 -4.14 -16.14 -3.16
CA LEU A 86 -4.06 -14.83 -3.83
C LEU A 86 -5.33 -14.01 -3.64
N ARG A 87 -6.51 -14.62 -3.72
CA ARG A 87 -7.77 -13.91 -3.40
C ARG A 87 -7.77 -13.41 -1.95
N GLN A 88 -7.33 -14.24 -1.01
CA GLN A 88 -7.27 -13.87 0.40
C GLN A 88 -6.29 -12.71 0.66
N SER A 89 -5.10 -12.74 0.06
CA SER A 89 -4.11 -11.66 0.20
C SER A 89 -4.60 -10.35 -0.42
N ALA A 90 -5.29 -10.42 -1.57
CA ALA A 90 -5.95 -9.29 -2.20
C ALA A 90 -7.04 -8.66 -1.32
N VAL A 91 -7.96 -9.48 -0.80
CA VAL A 91 -9.03 -8.99 0.09
C VAL A 91 -8.44 -8.40 1.37
N ALA A 92 -7.35 -8.95 1.90
CA ALA A 92 -6.66 -8.41 3.07
C ALA A 92 -6.11 -7.01 2.81
N TYR A 93 -5.48 -6.78 1.65
CA TYR A 93 -5.00 -5.47 1.23
C TYR A 93 -6.15 -4.47 1.07
N ILE A 94 -7.19 -4.82 0.30
CA ILE A 94 -8.37 -3.96 0.04
C ILE A 94 -9.05 -3.57 1.35
N THR A 95 -9.23 -4.54 2.26
CA THR A 95 -9.83 -4.30 3.57
C THR A 95 -8.98 -3.34 4.40
N CYS A 96 -7.66 -3.51 4.38
CA CYS A 96 -6.73 -2.61 5.07
C CYS A 96 -6.79 -1.19 4.49
N PHE A 97 -6.80 -1.07 3.17
CA PHE A 97 -6.95 0.19 2.45
C PHE A 97 -8.25 0.91 2.82
N ALA A 98 -9.38 0.21 2.76
CA ALA A 98 -10.68 0.77 3.10
C ALA A 98 -10.74 1.28 4.56
N ARG A 99 -10.24 0.48 5.52
CA ARG A 99 -10.16 0.90 6.93
C ARG A 99 -9.30 2.17 7.09
N ARG A 100 -8.18 2.26 6.36
CA ARG A 100 -7.28 3.42 6.44
C ARG A 100 -7.91 4.67 5.82
N ALA A 101 -8.57 4.52 4.68
CA ALA A 101 -9.28 5.60 4.01
C ALA A 101 -10.42 6.17 4.87
N VAL A 102 -11.19 5.30 5.56
CA VAL A 102 -12.25 5.72 6.48
C VAL A 102 -11.69 6.42 7.72
N ARG A 103 -10.67 5.85 8.37
CA ARG A 103 -10.05 6.45 9.58
C ARG A 103 -9.49 7.84 9.35
N SER A 104 -9.05 8.16 8.13
CA SER A 104 -8.56 9.51 7.82
C SER A 104 -9.64 10.59 7.83
N LYS A 105 -10.93 10.23 7.76
CA LYS A 105 -12.04 11.20 7.73
C LYS A 105 -12.48 11.66 9.11
N ASN A 106 -12.06 11.00 10.19
CA ASN A 106 -12.30 11.47 11.55
C ASN A 106 -11.11 12.32 12.00
N PRO A 107 -11.16 13.66 11.90
CA PRO A 107 -10.27 14.47 12.72
C PRO A 107 -10.68 14.19 14.17
N ILE A 108 -9.77 13.61 14.95
CA ILE A 108 -9.92 13.63 16.41
C ILE A 108 -10.09 15.10 16.79
N ASN A 109 -11.23 15.42 17.41
CA ASN A 109 -11.46 16.67 18.14
C ASN A 109 -10.19 16.96 18.96
N LYS A 110 -9.42 17.97 18.57
CA LYS A 110 -8.46 18.57 19.49
C LYS A 110 -9.28 19.37 20.51
N GLU A 111 -9.79 18.69 21.52
CA GLU A 111 -10.24 19.38 22.73
C GLU A 111 -9.03 20.04 23.38
N ASN A 112 -9.12 21.37 23.46
CA ASN A 112 -8.45 22.31 24.34
C ASN A 112 -7.53 21.69 25.42
N ILE A 113 -6.21 21.80 25.22
CA ILE A 113 -5.22 21.75 26.30
C ILE A 113 -4.66 23.17 26.43
N PRO A 114 -4.72 23.82 27.60
CA PRO A 114 -4.22 25.18 27.76
C PRO A 114 -2.70 25.20 27.69
N ASP A 115 -2.23 26.30 27.11
CA ASP A 115 -0.86 26.67 26.78
C ASP A 115 0.11 26.51 27.97
N GLY A 116 1.29 25.95 27.73
CA GLY A 116 2.29 25.81 28.79
C GLY A 116 3.53 25.03 28.38
N THR A 117 4.64 25.77 28.21
CA THR A 117 6.05 25.33 28.11
C THR A 117 6.50 24.66 26.80
N GLY A 118 7.31 25.42 26.06
CA GLY A 118 7.95 25.01 24.82
C GLY A 118 9.02 23.94 25.01
N ILE A 119 8.98 22.96 24.12
CA ILE A 119 10.09 22.08 23.75
C ILE A 119 9.99 21.86 22.24
N HIS A 120 11.11 22.04 21.55
CA HIS A 120 11.34 21.93 20.11
C HIS A 120 10.34 21.05 19.34
N GLU A 121 9.58 21.69 18.45
CA GLU A 121 8.68 21.04 17.50
C GLU A 121 9.51 20.30 16.44
N VAL A 122 9.90 19.06 16.74
CA VAL A 122 10.40 18.13 15.72
C VAL A 122 9.25 17.87 14.76
N ASN A 123 9.36 18.47 13.57
CA ASN A 123 8.44 18.37 12.44
C ASN A 123 8.22 16.90 12.02
N THR A 124 7.32 16.21 12.71
CA THR A 124 7.03 14.77 12.57
C THR A 124 5.70 14.49 11.89
N LYS A 125 5.18 15.43 11.09
CA LYS A 125 3.84 15.28 10.52
C LYS A 125 3.76 15.65 9.05
N SER A 126 4.48 14.93 8.20
CA SER A 126 3.82 14.41 6.99
C SER A 126 3.02 13.15 7.37
N ARG A 127 2.03 13.34 8.26
CA ARG A 127 0.96 12.36 8.42
C ARG A 127 0.23 12.41 7.08
N PHE A 128 0.69 11.61 6.09
CA PHE A 128 0.21 11.61 4.71
C PHE A 128 -1.28 11.87 4.75
N GLN A 129 -1.73 12.98 4.19
CA GLN A 129 -3.08 13.42 4.40
C GLN A 129 -3.98 12.59 3.48
N TRP A 130 -4.48 11.47 4.01
CA TRP A 130 -5.36 10.53 3.29
C TRP A 130 -6.76 11.15 3.05
N SER A 131 -7.08 12.28 3.70
CA SER A 131 -8.35 12.99 3.53
C SER A 131 -8.42 13.64 2.14
N GLY A 132 -9.51 13.39 1.41
CA GLY A 132 -9.74 13.91 0.07
C GLY A 132 -9.23 12.99 -1.05
N LEU A 133 -7.98 12.51 -0.96
CA LEU A 133 -7.36 11.64 -1.97
C LEU A 133 -7.98 10.24 -2.06
N CYS A 134 -8.53 9.73 -0.95
CA CYS A 134 -9.12 8.38 -0.87
C CYS A 134 -10.63 8.39 -0.60
N SER A 135 -11.36 9.44 -1.02
CA SER A 135 -12.83 9.35 -1.04
C SER A 135 -13.28 8.26 -2.03
N PRO A 136 -14.43 7.59 -1.83
CA PRO A 136 -14.94 6.62 -2.81
C PRO A 136 -14.95 7.20 -4.22
N ALA A 137 -15.45 8.43 -4.40
CA ALA A 137 -15.45 9.13 -5.68
C ALA A 137 -14.05 9.36 -6.28
N SER A 138 -13.06 9.75 -5.47
CA SER A 138 -11.66 9.94 -5.92
C SER A 138 -11.02 8.61 -6.33
N VAL A 139 -11.26 7.54 -5.57
CA VAL A 139 -10.77 6.19 -5.89
C VAL A 139 -11.42 5.72 -7.19
N TYR A 140 -12.74 5.82 -7.33
CA TYR A 140 -13.45 5.49 -8.57
C TYR A 140 -12.92 6.29 -9.76
N ALA A 141 -12.78 7.61 -9.64
CA ALA A 141 -12.28 8.46 -10.73
C ALA A 141 -10.85 8.11 -11.17
N ARG A 142 -10.00 7.59 -10.27
CA ARG A 142 -8.66 7.12 -10.62
C ARG A 142 -8.69 5.75 -11.30
N LEU A 143 -9.51 4.82 -10.80
CA LEU A 143 -9.66 3.50 -11.40
C LEU A 143 -10.24 3.60 -12.82
N THR A 144 -11.24 4.45 -13.05
CA THR A 144 -11.83 4.66 -14.37
C THR A 144 -10.84 5.32 -15.34
N LYS A 145 -10.04 6.29 -14.88
CA LYS A 145 -8.99 6.89 -15.72
C LYS A 145 -7.96 5.86 -16.21
N LEU A 146 -7.55 4.94 -15.34
CA LEU A 146 -6.62 3.86 -15.71
C LEU A 146 -7.25 2.92 -16.75
N GLU A 147 -8.51 2.55 -16.58
CA GLU A 147 -9.24 1.69 -17.53
C GLU A 147 -9.38 2.36 -18.91
N VAL A 148 -9.77 3.64 -18.94
CA VAL A 148 -9.87 4.43 -20.16
C VAL A 148 -8.50 4.52 -20.85
N SER A 149 -7.43 4.83 -20.14
CA SER A 149 -6.09 4.90 -20.76
C SER A 149 -5.65 3.59 -21.43
N GLU A 150 -6.02 2.44 -20.87
CA GLU A 150 -5.70 1.12 -21.45
C GLU A 150 -6.53 0.81 -22.72
N THR A 151 -7.77 1.31 -22.80
CA THR A 151 -8.66 1.06 -23.94
C THR A 151 -8.42 1.97 -25.14
N PHE A 152 -7.98 3.21 -24.95
CA PHE A 152 -7.85 4.20 -26.02
C PHE A 152 -6.45 4.27 -26.67
N PHE A 153 -5.44 3.65 -26.06
CA PHE A 153 -4.05 3.62 -26.56
C PHE A 153 -3.60 2.22 -27.05
N LYS A 154 -4.55 1.39 -27.50
CA LYS A 154 -4.26 0.10 -28.15
C LYS A 154 -4.32 0.19 -29.66
#